data_AF-K2QHK8-F1
#
_entry.id   AF-K2QHK8-F1
#
_cell.length_a   1.000
_cell.length_b   1.000
_cell.length_c   1.000
_cell.angle_alpha   90.00
_cell.angle_beta   90.00
_cell.angle_gamma   90.00
#
_symmetry.space_group_name_H-M   'P 1'
#
loop_
_entity.id
_entity.type
_entity.pdbx_description
1 polymer ?
#
loop_
_entity_poly.entity_id
_entity_poly.type
_entity_poly.pdbx_seq_one_letter_code
_entity_poly.pdbx_strand_id
1 'polypeptide(L)'
;MDFANDQWDERIDAERRLKYKGSARISLENLSFSCHDADKLDSKFVHDLKERFESDQCFRLEVRNHIPATIDQTVLNGALQLSSISADALQNSGLNGYPRLTLPDGCRLVCLDGRHRLQAASEFFKFSDDRWWTVDLYLA
;
A
#
# COMPACT_ATOMS: atom_id res chain seq x y z
N MET A 1 -0.37 18.43 29.44
CA MET A 1 0.82 17.81 30.08
C MET A 1 0.92 16.47 29.38
N ASP A 2 1.55 16.45 28.21
CA ASP A 2 1.37 15.37 27.21
C ASP A 2 2.70 14.79 26.70
N PHE A 3 3.74 14.84 27.53
CA PHE A 3 5.07 14.31 27.20
C PHE A 3 5.10 12.79 26.96
N ALA A 4 4.03 12.08 27.34
CA ALA A 4 3.91 10.63 27.17
C ALA A 4 3.30 10.24 25.81
N ASN A 5 2.50 11.07 25.15
CA ASN A 5 2.02 10.75 23.80
C ASN A 5 3.09 11.05 22.75
N ASP A 6 3.81 12.17 22.89
CA ASP A 6 4.86 12.58 21.94
C ASP A 6 6.00 11.54 21.86
N GLN A 7 6.47 10.98 22.98
CA GLN A 7 7.53 9.97 22.96
C GLN A 7 7.11 8.62 22.35
N TRP A 8 5.83 8.26 22.45
CA TRP A 8 5.31 7.04 21.82
C TRP A 8 5.10 7.25 20.32
N ASP A 9 4.57 8.41 19.93
CA ASP A 9 4.43 8.79 18.53
C ASP A 9 5.80 8.92 17.84
N GLU A 10 6.80 9.52 18.50
CA GLU A 10 8.18 9.62 17.97
C GLU A 10 8.86 8.25 17.82
N ARG A 11 8.67 7.34 18.77
CA ARG A 11 9.22 5.98 18.69
C ARG A 11 8.54 5.16 17.61
N ILE A 12 7.21 5.25 17.49
CA ILE A 12 6.44 4.58 16.43
C ILE A 12 6.81 5.15 15.06
N ASP A 13 7.00 6.46 14.95
CA ASP A 13 7.44 7.09 13.70
C ASP A 13 8.89 6.76 13.37
N ALA A 14 9.78 6.66 14.35
CA ALA A 14 11.15 6.21 14.13
C ALA A 14 11.20 4.74 13.67
N GLU A 15 10.43 3.85 14.29
CA GLU A 15 10.31 2.45 13.88
C GLU A 15 9.70 2.32 12.48
N ARG A 16 8.66 3.11 12.16
CA ARG A 16 8.09 3.21 10.82
C ARG A 16 9.11 3.69 9.80
N ARG A 17 9.91 4.70 10.11
CA ARG A 17 10.98 5.21 9.23
C ARG A 17 12.10 4.19 9.02
N LEU A 18 12.45 3.42 10.05
CA LEU A 18 13.47 2.36 9.95
C LEU A 18 13.00 1.18 9.10
N LYS A 19 11.72 0.83 9.21
CA LYS A 19 11.10 -0.26 8.44
C LYS A 19 10.68 0.13 7.04
N TYR A 20 10.44 1.43 6.78
CA TYR A 20 10.03 1.92 5.47
C TYR A 20 11.09 1.68 4.41
N LYS A 21 10.68 1.05 3.31
CA LYS A 21 11.53 0.71 2.16
C LYS A 21 11.20 1.46 0.88
N GLY A 22 10.17 2.31 0.92
CA GLY A 22 9.72 3.08 -0.22
C GLY A 22 8.28 2.76 -0.61
N SER A 23 7.80 3.44 -1.65
CA SER A 23 6.46 3.23 -2.20
C SER A 23 6.53 2.66 -3.61
N ALA A 24 5.65 1.73 -3.95
CA ALA A 24 5.56 1.14 -5.29
C ALA A 24 4.12 0.94 -5.75
N ARG A 25 3.94 0.84 -7.07
CA ARG A 25 2.68 0.37 -7.67
C ARG A 25 2.67 -1.15 -7.62
N ILE A 26 1.68 -1.72 -6.95
CA ILE A 26 1.52 -3.16 -6.76
C ILE A 26 0.15 -3.58 -7.27
N SER A 27 0.08 -4.77 -7.89
CA SER A 27 -1.19 -5.32 -8.38
C SER A 27 -2.15 -5.54 -7.21
N LEU A 28 -3.43 -5.21 -7.40
CA LEU A 28 -4.45 -5.40 -6.37
C LEU A 28 -4.57 -6.88 -5.94
N GLU A 29 -4.24 -7.82 -6.84
CA GLU A 29 -4.28 -9.27 -6.56
C GLU A 29 -3.14 -9.76 -5.65
N ASN A 30 -2.07 -8.97 -5.56
CA ASN A 30 -0.95 -9.22 -4.65
C ASN A 30 -1.17 -8.57 -3.28
N LEU A 31 -2.30 -7.89 -3.06
CA LEU A 31 -2.63 -7.25 -1.80
C LEU A 31 -3.66 -8.10 -1.05
N SER A 32 -3.40 -8.29 0.23
CA SER A 32 -4.25 -9.11 1.10
C SER A 32 -4.34 -8.49 2.47
N PHE A 33 -5.36 -8.89 3.21
CA PHE A 33 -5.61 -8.41 4.54
C PHE A 33 -5.72 -9.59 5.50
N SER A 34 -5.29 -9.39 6.75
CA SER A 34 -5.49 -10.38 7.82
C SER A 34 -6.99 -10.67 7.99
N CYS A 35 -7.33 -11.95 8.13
CA CYS A 35 -8.71 -12.45 8.20
C CYS A 35 -9.49 -11.96 9.43
N HIS A 36 -8.79 -11.56 10.50
CA HIS A 36 -9.37 -11.09 11.77
C HIS A 36 -10.18 -9.79 11.67
N ASP A 37 -10.12 -9.11 10.54
CA ASP A 37 -10.72 -7.81 10.30
C ASP A 37 -11.79 -7.87 9.17
N ALA A 38 -12.21 -9.08 8.78
CA ALA A 38 -13.22 -9.28 7.73
C ALA A 38 -14.60 -8.68 8.07
N ASP A 39 -14.90 -8.52 9.36
CA ASP A 39 -16.22 -8.09 9.85
C ASP A 39 -16.46 -6.57 9.84
N LYS A 40 -15.52 -5.75 9.33
CA LYS A 40 -15.60 -4.27 9.40
C LYS A 40 -15.75 -3.56 8.04
N LEU A 41 -16.16 -4.26 7.00
CA LEU A 41 -16.41 -3.62 5.70
C LEU A 41 -17.78 -2.93 5.71
N ASP A 42 -17.79 -1.60 5.81
CA ASP A 42 -18.98 -0.79 5.62
C ASP A 42 -19.22 -0.60 4.13
N SER A 43 -20.25 -1.26 3.60
CA SER A 43 -20.61 -1.21 2.19
C SER A 43 -20.97 0.18 1.70
N LYS A 44 -21.45 1.08 2.57
CA LYS A 44 -21.75 2.48 2.19
C LYS A 44 -20.47 3.26 1.94
N PHE A 45 -19.47 3.11 2.81
CA PHE A 45 -18.18 3.77 2.65
C PHE A 45 -17.44 3.29 1.39
N VAL A 46 -17.56 2.00 1.05
CA VAL A 46 -17.04 1.44 -0.20
C VAL A 46 -17.75 2.04 -1.42
N HIS A 47 -19.06 2.23 -1.35
CA HIS A 47 -19.84 2.85 -2.43
C HIS A 47 -19.44 4.33 -2.64
N ASP A 48 -19.38 5.11 -1.58
CA ASP A 48 -18.98 6.53 -1.64
C ASP A 48 -17.55 6.70 -2.18
N LEU A 49 -16.65 5.76 -1.86
CA LEU A 49 -15.29 5.74 -2.41
C LEU A 49 -15.28 5.46 -3.92
N LYS A 50 -16.17 4.60 -4.43
CA LYS A 50 -16.29 4.36 -5.87
C LYS A 50 -16.83 5.57 -6.61
N GLU A 51 -17.86 6.24 -6.10
CA GLU A 51 -18.38 7.48 -6.70
C GLU A 51 -17.27 8.55 -6.79
N ARG A 52 -16.40 8.62 -5.77
CA ARG A 52 -15.22 9.50 -5.80
C ARG A 52 -14.16 9.08 -6.82
N PHE A 53 -14.03 7.79 -7.12
CA PHE A 53 -13.14 7.32 -8.19
C PHE A 53 -13.69 7.67 -9.57
N GLU A 54 -15.01 7.61 -9.75
CA GLU A 54 -15.70 7.98 -11.00
C GLU A 54 -15.62 9.48 -11.31
N SER A 55 -15.60 10.34 -10.28
CA SER A 55 -15.53 11.80 -10.45
C SER A 55 -14.11 12.35 -10.74
N ASP A 56 -13.22 11.55 -11.34
CA ASP A 56 -11.80 11.85 -11.62
C ASP A 56 -10.89 12.09 -10.40
N GLN A 57 -11.38 11.88 -9.18
CA GLN A 57 -10.60 12.00 -7.94
C GLN A 57 -9.94 10.69 -7.53
N CYS A 58 -9.58 9.83 -8.49
CA CYS A 58 -8.89 8.58 -8.24
C CYS A 58 -7.40 8.83 -7.95
N PHE A 59 -7.14 9.27 -6.72
CA PHE A 59 -5.85 9.76 -6.24
C PHE A 59 -4.89 8.64 -5.84
N ARG A 60 -4.71 7.63 -6.70
CA ARG A 60 -3.77 6.51 -6.47
C ARG A 60 -2.32 6.96 -6.20
N LEU A 61 -1.97 8.18 -6.61
CA LEU A 61 -0.63 8.78 -6.47
C LEU A 61 -0.49 9.70 -5.25
N GLU A 62 -1.58 10.08 -4.59
CA GLU A 62 -1.51 10.94 -3.42
C GLU A 62 -1.10 10.12 -2.19
N VAL A 63 -0.10 10.61 -1.45
CA VAL A 63 0.47 9.94 -0.26
C VAL A 63 -0.62 9.58 0.76
N ARG A 64 -1.63 10.44 0.97
CA ARG A 64 -2.77 10.16 1.88
C ARG A 64 -3.62 8.96 1.47
N ASN A 65 -3.49 8.53 0.22
CA ASN A 65 -4.24 7.41 -0.35
C ASN A 65 -3.39 6.15 -0.51
N HIS A 66 -2.10 6.19 -0.17
CA HIS A 66 -1.28 4.99 -0.17
C HIS A 66 -1.81 3.95 0.81
N ILE A 67 -1.55 2.69 0.49
CA ILE A 67 -1.90 1.57 1.34
C ILE A 67 -0.61 1.09 2.01
N PRO A 68 -0.47 1.18 3.34
CA PRO A 68 0.68 0.62 4.03
C PRO A 68 0.60 -0.91 4.03
N ALA A 69 1.70 -1.59 3.71
CA ALA A 69 1.78 -3.05 3.74
C ALA A 69 3.14 -3.53 4.24
N THR A 70 3.14 -4.70 4.87
CA THR A 70 4.38 -5.37 5.32
C THR A 70 4.92 -6.33 4.26
N ILE A 71 6.24 -6.36 4.11
CA ILE A 71 6.96 -7.23 3.20
C ILE A 71 8.19 -7.84 3.89
N ASP A 72 8.44 -9.13 3.67
CA ASP A 72 9.67 -9.77 4.11
C ASP A 72 10.88 -9.32 3.28
N GLN A 73 12.05 -9.22 3.91
CA GLN A 73 13.28 -8.80 3.22
C GLN A 73 13.61 -9.71 2.02
N THR A 74 13.37 -11.02 2.13
CA THR A 74 13.60 -11.99 1.04
C THR A 74 12.65 -11.73 -0.13
N VAL A 75 11.37 -11.47 0.15
CA VAL A 75 10.36 -11.16 -0.87
C VAL A 75 10.66 -9.83 -1.54
N LEU A 76 11.05 -8.82 -0.75
CA LEU A 76 11.47 -7.52 -1.27
C LEU A 76 12.66 -7.65 -2.22
N ASN A 77 13.70 -8.40 -1.84
CA ASN A 77 14.87 -8.60 -2.69
C ASN A 77 14.50 -9.31 -4.00
N GLY A 78 13.67 -10.35 -3.92
CA GLY A 78 13.16 -11.05 -5.11
C GLY A 78 12.35 -10.12 -6.01
N ALA A 79 11.47 -9.30 -5.44
CA ALA A 79 10.66 -8.35 -6.18
C ALA A 79 11.49 -7.25 -6.87
N LEU A 80 12.50 -6.72 -6.18
CA LEU A 80 13.46 -5.75 -6.73
C LEU A 80 14.22 -6.34 -7.92
N GLN A 81 14.69 -7.59 -7.79
CA GLN A 81 15.39 -8.28 -8.88
C GLN A 81 14.47 -8.55 -10.08
N LEU A 82 13.28 -9.10 -9.85
CA LEU A 82 12.29 -9.38 -10.90
C LEU A 82 11.87 -8.12 -11.65
N SER A 83 11.74 -7.00 -10.93
CA SER A 83 11.31 -5.73 -11.50
C SER A 83 12.46 -4.89 -12.04
N SER A 84 13.71 -5.33 -11.89
CA SER A 84 14.91 -4.55 -12.19
C SER A 84 14.90 -3.15 -11.55
N ILE A 85 14.38 -3.05 -10.31
CA ILE A 85 14.30 -1.80 -9.53
C ILE A 85 15.41 -1.82 -8.49
N SER A 86 16.12 -0.69 -8.33
CA SER A 86 17.05 -0.52 -7.22
C SER A 86 16.31 -0.15 -5.94
N ALA A 87 16.84 -0.57 -4.79
CA ALA A 87 16.29 -0.18 -3.49
C ALA A 87 16.24 1.36 -3.34
N ASP A 88 17.21 2.07 -3.90
CA ASP A 88 17.24 3.54 -3.94
C ASP A 88 16.07 4.13 -4.74
N ALA A 89 15.79 3.58 -5.93
CA ALA A 89 14.67 4.04 -6.75
C ALA A 89 13.32 3.79 -6.07
N LEU A 90 13.20 2.68 -5.34
CA LEU A 90 12.01 2.39 -4.53
C LEU A 90 11.87 3.40 -3.37
N GLN A 91 12.96 3.72 -2.69
CA GLN A 91 12.97 4.66 -1.57
C GLN A 91 12.69 6.12 -2.00
N ASN A 92 13.12 6.49 -3.21
CA ASN A 92 12.96 7.83 -3.79
C ASN A 92 11.74 7.97 -4.74
N SER A 93 10.80 7.02 -4.69
CA SER A 93 9.68 6.92 -5.63
C SER A 93 8.72 8.12 -5.63
N GLY A 94 8.65 8.90 -4.54
CA GLY A 94 7.88 10.14 -4.48
C GLY A 94 8.39 11.28 -5.38
N LEU A 95 9.68 11.25 -5.77
CA LEU A 95 10.30 12.31 -6.60
C LEU A 95 10.26 11.99 -8.09
N ASN A 96 10.43 10.72 -8.45
CA ASN A 96 10.56 10.25 -9.83
C ASN A 96 9.32 9.48 -10.33
N GLY A 97 8.28 9.40 -9.50
CA GLY A 97 7.10 8.59 -9.73
C GLY A 97 7.23 7.17 -9.17
N TYR A 98 6.09 6.54 -8.89
CA TYR A 98 6.06 5.23 -8.26
C TYR A 98 6.40 4.10 -9.25
N PRO A 99 7.47 3.33 -9.01
CA PRO A 99 7.84 2.23 -9.89
C PRO A 99 6.86 1.06 -9.70
N ARG A 100 6.67 0.24 -10.74
CA ARG A 100 5.84 -0.96 -10.66
C ARG A 100 6.67 -2.11 -10.08
N LEU A 101 6.29 -2.58 -8.90
CA LEU A 101 6.96 -3.69 -8.23
C LEU A 101 6.18 -4.98 -8.47
N THR A 102 6.77 -5.88 -9.26
CA THR A 102 6.28 -7.23 -9.49
C THR A 102 6.76 -8.14 -8.36
N LEU A 103 5.82 -8.74 -7.64
CA LEU A 103 6.13 -9.71 -6.60
C LEU A 103 6.35 -11.10 -7.21
N PRO A 104 7.12 -11.98 -6.54
CA PRO A 104 7.22 -13.38 -6.94
C PRO A 104 5.86 -14.08 -6.97
N ASP A 105 5.74 -15.12 -7.79
CA ASP A 105 4.48 -15.86 -7.95
C ASP A 105 3.97 -16.42 -6.61
N GLY A 106 2.67 -16.23 -6.36
CA GLY A 106 2.02 -16.67 -5.12
C GLY A 106 2.27 -15.77 -3.91
N CYS A 107 3.14 -14.76 -4.00
CA CYS A 107 3.35 -13.80 -2.91
C CYS A 107 2.22 -12.78 -2.83
N ARG A 108 1.74 -12.54 -1.61
CA ARG A 108 0.81 -11.47 -1.28
C ARG A 108 1.33 -10.67 -0.09
N LEU A 109 1.20 -9.36 -0.17
CA LEU A 109 1.53 -8.46 0.94
C LEU A 109 0.35 -8.38 1.90
N VAL A 110 0.67 -8.29 3.17
CA VAL A 110 -0.32 -8.04 4.21
C VAL A 110 -0.44 -6.53 4.39
N CYS A 111 -1.56 -5.98 3.95
CA CYS A 111 -1.90 -4.58 4.11
C CYS A 111 -2.28 -4.31 5.57
N LEU A 112 -1.73 -3.24 6.13
CA LEU A 112 -1.95 -2.81 7.51
C LEU A 112 -3.23 -1.97 7.64
N ASP A 113 -3.61 -1.26 6.57
CA ASP A 113 -4.81 -0.41 6.52
C ASP A 113 -5.30 -0.26 5.07
N GLY A 114 -6.36 0.52 4.83
CA GLY A 114 -6.87 0.83 3.50
C GLY A 114 -7.81 -0.22 2.93
N ARG A 115 -8.47 -1.02 3.78
CA ARG A 115 -9.40 -2.10 3.38
C ARG A 115 -10.51 -1.63 2.48
N HIS A 116 -11.28 -0.62 2.91
CA HIS A 116 -12.39 -0.09 2.12
C HIS A 116 -11.91 0.47 0.79
N ARG A 117 -10.71 1.07 0.77
CA ARG A 117 -10.10 1.61 -0.44
C ARG A 117 -9.66 0.51 -1.40
N LEU A 118 -8.99 -0.54 -0.92
CA LEU A 118 -8.62 -1.68 -1.75
C LEU A 118 -9.87 -2.38 -2.30
N GLN A 119 -10.90 -2.55 -1.48
CA GLN A 119 -12.16 -3.16 -1.91
C GLN A 119 -12.85 -2.31 -2.97
N ALA A 120 -12.99 -1.00 -2.74
CA ALA A 120 -13.53 -0.06 -3.72
C ALA A 120 -12.71 -0.09 -5.03
N ALA A 121 -11.38 -0.11 -4.93
CA ALA A 121 -10.49 -0.17 -6.08
C ALA A 121 -10.61 -1.50 -6.84
N SER A 122 -10.67 -2.62 -6.12
CA SER A 122 -10.82 -3.96 -6.71
C SER A 122 -12.13 -4.07 -7.49
N GLU A 123 -13.21 -3.52 -6.95
CA GLU A 123 -14.52 -3.52 -7.61
C GLU A 123 -14.59 -2.51 -8.76
N PHE A 124 -13.98 -1.33 -8.61
CA PHE A 124 -13.95 -0.30 -9.64
C PHE A 124 -13.10 -0.70 -10.85
N PHE A 125 -11.89 -1.23 -10.61
CA PHE A 125 -10.98 -1.68 -11.66
C PHE A 125 -11.22 -3.14 -12.09
N LYS A 126 -12.33 -3.77 -11.69
CA LYS A 126 -12.61 -5.19 -11.95
C LYS A 126 -12.49 -5.57 -13.43
N PHE A 127 -12.90 -4.67 -14.32
CA PHE A 127 -12.88 -4.85 -15.78
C PHE A 127 -11.77 -4.04 -16.49
N SER A 128 -10.88 -3.41 -15.73
CA SER A 128 -9.75 -2.66 -16.28
C SER A 128 -8.48 -3.50 -16.23
N ASP A 129 -7.58 -3.30 -17.19
CA ASP A 129 -6.23 -3.87 -17.13
C ASP A 129 -5.31 -3.10 -16.16
N ASP A 130 -5.73 -1.90 -15.71
CA ASP A 130 -4.93 -1.01 -14.87
C ASP A 130 -5.17 -1.23 -13.35
N ARG A 131 -5.11 -2.49 -12.91
CA ARG A 131 -5.44 -2.91 -11.53
C ARG A 131 -4.25 -2.81 -10.58
N TRP A 132 -3.84 -1.60 -10.23
CA TRP A 132 -2.78 -1.38 -9.24
C TRP A 132 -3.15 -0.30 -8.22
N TRP A 133 -2.44 -0.34 -7.10
CA TRP A 133 -2.46 0.72 -6.09
C TRP A 133 -1.05 1.09 -5.65
N THR A 134 -0.86 2.31 -5.16
CA THR A 134 0.42 2.72 -4.57
C THR A 134 0.50 2.26 -3.12
N VAL A 135 1.54 1.52 -2.80
CA VAL A 135 1.71 0.82 -1.53
C VAL A 135 2.99 1.28 -0.88
N ASP A 136 2.90 1.67 0.38
CA ASP A 136 4.05 1.97 1.23
C ASP A 136 4.55 0.68 1.87
N LEU A 137 5.79 0.32 1.58
CA LEU A 137 6.38 -0.95 1.98
C LEU A 137 7.14 -0.80 3.28
N TYR A 138 6.78 -1.63 4.27
CA TYR A 138 7.45 -1.72 5.56
C TYR A 138 8.01 -3.12 5.73
N LEU A 139 9.24 -3.25 6.22
CA LEU A 139 9.75 -4.56 6.63
C LEU A 139 8.94 -5.12 7.79
N ALA A 140 8.56 -6.40 7.69
CA ALA A 140 7.98 -7.16 8.79
C ALA A 140 8.93 -7.21 10.00
#